data_AF-A0A1Q7ECM0-F1
#
_entry.id   AF-A0A1Q7ECM0-F1
#
_cell.length_a   1.000
_cell.length_b   1.000
_cell.length_c   1.000
_cell.angle_alpha   90.00
_cell.angle_beta   90.00
_cell.angle_gamma   90.00
#
_symmetry.space_group_name_H-M   'P 1'
#
loop_
_entity.id
_entity.type
_entity.pdbx_description
1 polymer ?
#
loop_
_entity_poly.entity_id
_entity_poly.type
_entity_poly.pdbx_seq_one_letter_code
_entity_poly.pdbx_strand_id
1 'polypeptide(L)'
;MADEWRVADASVRLLRARRELQELLREAKAGTSLVVVSESADVAIATPPIADSAIHVAWRQLGLGETKVRVAVIIQLAVASPVYDRPTIEEGIAAYLAPDSTDRTTCIAVLPAGNYWTRVFRGARVSAQLPFDAAVQTLKAGLGPCAFYAAYGTPGKSVRRWLVARGWDLAMTFDVGAPGRQANSSIGMAEARYYSYWEAIYSLPPTAVACIASRPEGCRAAVLAGASDDRAIPFPDIVRIDRRWWRRSPLLVDGQRFLADVAHEVGRDRFVSFWTSALPVDTALAVALKRPVGEWTADWERGFVRPIRLGPAPPLGAAAIAVAIAILVLAVVAATASRRQVR
;
A
#
# COMPACT_ATOMS: atom_id res chain seq x y z
N MET A 1 6.80 -13.52 -20.17
CA MET A 1 6.13 -14.85 -20.12
C MET A 1 5.69 -15.30 -18.73
N ALA A 2 6.56 -15.64 -17.77
CA ALA A 2 6.10 -16.18 -16.47
C ALA A 2 5.32 -15.18 -15.60
N ASP A 3 5.67 -13.88 -15.63
CA ASP A 3 4.93 -12.82 -14.94
C ASP A 3 3.58 -12.52 -15.62
N GLU A 4 3.57 -12.37 -16.94
CA GLU A 4 2.34 -12.11 -17.72
C GLU A 4 1.32 -13.25 -17.55
N TRP A 5 1.79 -14.49 -17.53
CA TRP A 5 0.93 -15.65 -17.30
C TRP A 5 0.37 -15.67 -15.87
N ARG A 6 1.19 -15.33 -14.86
CA ARG A 6 0.71 -15.12 -13.46
C ARG A 6 -0.29 -13.96 -13.35
N VAL A 7 -0.16 -12.94 -14.18
CA VAL A 7 -1.11 -11.82 -14.25
C VAL A 7 -2.44 -12.27 -14.83
N ALA A 8 -2.41 -12.98 -15.95
CA ALA A 8 -3.60 -13.52 -16.60
C ALA A 8 -4.33 -14.55 -15.72
N ASP A 9 -3.61 -15.53 -15.16
CA ASP A 9 -4.18 -16.59 -14.32
C ASP A 9 -4.89 -16.01 -13.07
N ALA A 10 -4.24 -15.10 -12.36
CA ALA A 10 -4.85 -14.44 -11.20
C ALA A 10 -6.12 -13.65 -11.56
N SER A 11 -6.13 -13.03 -12.75
CA SER A 11 -7.29 -12.26 -13.22
C SER A 11 -8.47 -13.19 -13.55
N VAL A 12 -8.19 -14.33 -14.20
CA VAL A 12 -9.20 -15.36 -14.48
C VAL A 12 -9.74 -15.96 -13.18
N ARG A 13 -8.89 -16.22 -12.19
CA ARG A 13 -9.31 -16.72 -10.87
C ARG A 13 -10.25 -15.76 -10.16
N LEU A 14 -9.93 -14.46 -10.13
CA LEU A 14 -10.80 -13.44 -9.54
C LEU A 14 -12.19 -13.41 -10.20
N LEU A 15 -12.24 -13.54 -11.53
CA LEU A 15 -13.50 -13.55 -12.27
C LEU A 15 -14.32 -14.82 -12.02
N ARG A 16 -13.65 -15.98 -11.91
CA ARG A 16 -14.31 -17.23 -11.51
C ARG A 16 -14.86 -17.12 -10.09
N ALA A 17 -14.04 -16.64 -9.17
CA ALA A 17 -14.40 -16.46 -7.78
C ALA A 17 -15.58 -15.49 -7.62
N ARG A 18 -15.68 -14.43 -8.44
CA ARG A 18 -16.86 -13.56 -8.48
C ARG A 18 -18.12 -14.35 -8.81
N ARG A 19 -18.11 -15.22 -9.83
CA ARG A 19 -19.28 -16.02 -10.21
C ARG A 19 -19.70 -16.97 -9.09
N GLU A 20 -18.74 -17.64 -8.47
CA GLU A 20 -18.99 -18.57 -7.35
C GLU A 20 -19.50 -17.84 -6.10
N LEU A 21 -18.91 -16.69 -5.78
CA LEU A 21 -19.33 -15.84 -4.67
C LEU A 21 -20.71 -15.21 -4.90
N GLN A 22 -21.11 -14.94 -6.13
CA GLN A 22 -22.44 -14.39 -6.41
C GLN A 22 -23.56 -15.33 -5.97
N GLU A 23 -23.38 -16.65 -6.10
CA GLU A 23 -24.36 -17.61 -5.58
C GLU A 23 -24.36 -17.63 -4.04
N LEU A 24 -23.17 -17.62 -3.41
CA LEU A 24 -23.07 -17.52 -1.95
C LEU A 24 -23.66 -16.19 -1.40
N LEU A 25 -23.48 -15.08 -2.13
CA LEU A 25 -24.02 -13.77 -1.77
C LEU A 25 -25.53 -13.66 -1.96
N ARG A 26 -26.13 -14.49 -2.84
CA ARG A 26 -27.58 -14.64 -2.98
C ARG A 26 -28.17 -15.43 -1.83
N GLU A 27 -27.48 -16.47 -1.37
CA GLU A 27 -27.91 -17.30 -0.23
C GLU A 27 -27.65 -16.61 1.12
N ALA A 28 -26.67 -15.72 1.19
CA ALA A 28 -26.40 -14.91 2.36
C ALA A 28 -27.61 -14.03 2.71
N LYS A 29 -27.98 -13.99 3.99
CA LYS A 29 -29.09 -13.16 4.49
C LYS A 29 -28.93 -11.70 4.03
N ALA A 30 -30.05 -11.09 3.64
CA ALA A 30 -30.11 -9.66 3.40
C ALA A 30 -29.59 -8.90 4.63
N GLY A 31 -28.58 -8.05 4.45
CA GLY A 31 -27.89 -7.31 5.53
C GLY A 31 -26.44 -7.74 5.76
N THR A 32 -26.04 -8.94 5.35
CA THR A 32 -24.66 -9.40 5.52
C THR A 32 -23.70 -8.61 4.62
N SER A 33 -22.84 -7.80 5.24
CA SER A 33 -21.93 -6.89 4.56
C SER A 33 -20.51 -7.45 4.38
N LEU A 34 -20.20 -8.54 5.09
CA LEU A 34 -18.94 -9.28 4.99
C LEU A 34 -19.24 -10.76 4.74
N VAL A 35 -18.69 -11.31 3.66
CA VAL A 35 -18.73 -12.74 3.35
C VAL A 35 -17.30 -13.26 3.31
N VAL A 36 -17.05 -14.37 3.98
CA VAL A 36 -15.70 -14.93 4.12
C VAL A 36 -15.69 -16.33 3.54
N VAL A 37 -14.75 -16.60 2.65
CA VAL A 37 -14.51 -17.91 2.06
C VAL A 37 -13.03 -18.22 2.20
N SER A 38 -12.70 -19.48 2.48
CA SER A 38 -11.32 -19.95 2.36
C SER A 38 -11.16 -20.80 1.12
N GLU A 39 -10.00 -20.71 0.51
CA GLU A 39 -9.66 -21.44 -0.70
C GLU A 39 -8.33 -22.17 -0.47
N SER A 40 -8.22 -23.38 -0.98
CA SER A 40 -6.96 -24.14 -0.99
C SER A 40 -6.88 -24.88 -2.32
N ALA A 41 -5.78 -24.70 -3.06
CA ALA A 41 -5.59 -25.30 -4.38
C ALA A 41 -6.77 -25.04 -5.35
N ASP A 42 -7.31 -23.82 -5.34
CA ASP A 42 -8.41 -23.35 -6.19
C ASP A 42 -9.75 -24.03 -5.90
N VAL A 43 -9.90 -24.60 -4.71
CA VAL A 43 -11.13 -25.21 -4.22
C VAL A 43 -11.59 -24.46 -2.97
N ALA A 44 -12.85 -24.04 -2.98
CA ALA A 44 -13.49 -23.46 -1.81
C ALA A 44 -13.60 -24.50 -0.69
N ILE A 45 -13.23 -24.10 0.52
CA ILE A 45 -13.29 -24.92 1.72
C ILE A 45 -13.96 -24.14 2.85
N ALA A 46 -14.39 -24.86 3.89
CA ALA A 46 -14.84 -24.23 5.12
C ALA A 46 -13.75 -23.32 5.69
N THR A 47 -14.10 -22.07 5.98
CA THR A 47 -13.17 -21.11 6.57
C THR A 47 -12.75 -21.58 7.96
N PRO A 48 -11.44 -21.68 8.25
CA PRO A 48 -10.98 -22.08 9.57
C PRO A 48 -11.51 -21.13 10.66
N PRO A 49 -11.95 -21.63 11.83
CA PRO A 49 -12.61 -20.80 12.86
C PRO A 49 -11.78 -19.60 13.34
N ILE A 50 -10.45 -19.76 13.38
CA ILE A 50 -9.52 -18.68 13.76
C ILE A 50 -9.54 -17.56 12.71
N ALA A 51 -9.47 -17.93 11.42
CA ALA A 51 -9.50 -16.96 10.33
C ALA A 51 -10.84 -16.23 10.27
N ASP A 52 -11.94 -16.98 10.40
CA ASP A 52 -13.30 -16.43 10.43
C ASP A 52 -13.51 -15.47 11.61
N SER A 53 -13.11 -15.86 12.82
CA SER A 53 -13.22 -14.99 13.99
C SER A 53 -12.35 -13.73 13.85
N ALA A 54 -11.12 -13.88 13.35
CA ALA A 54 -10.18 -12.77 13.24
C ALA A 54 -10.64 -11.72 12.21
N ILE A 55 -11.20 -12.13 11.06
CA ILE A 55 -11.70 -11.18 10.05
C ILE A 55 -12.96 -10.44 10.55
N HIS A 56 -13.86 -11.11 11.29
CA HIS A 56 -15.03 -10.44 11.89
C HIS A 56 -14.64 -9.47 13.00
N VAL A 57 -13.59 -9.77 13.78
CA VAL A 57 -13.03 -8.82 14.75
C VAL A 57 -12.38 -7.64 14.02
N ALA A 58 -11.61 -7.89 12.95
CA ALA A 58 -11.03 -6.83 12.13
C ALA A 58 -12.10 -5.90 11.54
N TRP A 59 -13.18 -6.46 10.98
CA TRP A 59 -14.31 -5.72 10.44
C TRP A 59 -14.94 -4.77 11.48
N ARG A 60 -15.20 -5.29 12.69
CA ARG A 60 -15.73 -4.48 13.80
C ARG A 60 -14.76 -3.40 14.28
N GLN A 61 -13.45 -3.72 14.38
CA GLN A 61 -12.43 -2.75 14.78
C GLN A 61 -12.27 -1.61 13.77
N LEU A 62 -12.58 -1.85 12.50
CA LEU A 62 -12.60 -0.82 11.47
C LEU A 62 -13.88 0.04 11.50
N GLY A 63 -14.81 -0.24 12.41
CA GLY A 63 -16.11 0.42 12.47
C GLY A 63 -16.97 0.15 11.24
N LEU A 64 -16.70 -0.95 10.52
CA LEU A 64 -17.50 -1.37 9.39
C LEU A 64 -18.69 -2.18 9.94
N GLY A 65 -19.89 -1.66 9.71
CA GLY A 65 -21.15 -2.29 10.12
C GLY A 65 -21.87 -2.88 8.91
N GLU A 66 -23.16 -2.59 8.79
CA GLU A 66 -23.89 -2.80 7.55
C GLU A 66 -23.49 -1.73 6.52
N THR A 67 -23.07 -2.17 5.32
CA THR A 67 -22.54 -1.29 4.28
C THR A 67 -23.27 -1.47 2.96
N LYS A 68 -23.33 -0.40 2.17
CA LYS A 68 -23.94 -0.43 0.82
C LYS A 68 -23.15 -1.32 -0.15
N VAL A 69 -21.83 -1.36 0.01
CA VAL A 69 -20.95 -2.27 -0.72
C VAL A 69 -20.59 -3.42 0.21
N ARG A 70 -20.99 -4.62 -0.18
CA ARG A 70 -20.61 -5.89 0.45
C ARG A 70 -19.15 -6.19 0.13
N VAL A 71 -18.45 -6.77 1.09
CA VAL A 71 -17.08 -7.22 0.91
C VAL A 71 -17.03 -8.73 0.99
N ALA A 72 -16.55 -9.37 -0.08
CA ALA A 72 -16.23 -10.78 -0.07
C ALA A 72 -14.73 -10.97 0.12
N VAL A 73 -14.32 -11.72 1.14
CA VAL A 73 -12.92 -12.00 1.44
C VAL A 73 -12.64 -13.45 1.14
N ILE A 74 -11.67 -13.70 0.26
CA ILE A 74 -11.16 -15.03 -0.06
C ILE A 74 -9.78 -15.18 0.58
N ILE A 75 -9.68 -16.06 1.57
CA ILE A 75 -8.41 -16.37 2.22
C ILE A 75 -7.79 -17.58 1.51
N GLN A 76 -6.78 -17.34 0.69
CA GLN A 76 -6.09 -18.38 -0.07
C GLN A 76 -5.00 -19.03 0.79
N LEU A 77 -5.23 -20.26 1.23
CA LEU A 77 -4.29 -21.02 2.03
C LEU A 77 -3.19 -21.63 1.15
N ALA A 78 -1.96 -21.61 1.64
CA ALA A 78 -0.83 -22.26 1.01
C ALA A 78 -1.06 -23.77 0.85
N VAL A 79 -0.68 -24.30 -0.31
CA VAL A 79 -0.76 -25.73 -0.63
C VAL A 79 0.55 -26.40 -0.22
N ALA A 80 0.47 -27.56 0.43
CA ALA A 80 1.64 -28.28 0.95
C ALA A 80 2.58 -28.82 -0.14
N SER A 81 2.10 -28.94 -1.38
CA SER A 81 2.90 -29.38 -2.53
C SER A 81 2.65 -28.45 -3.72
N PRO A 82 3.71 -27.95 -4.38
CA PRO A 82 3.56 -27.18 -5.60
C PRO A 82 2.94 -28.08 -6.68
N VAL A 83 1.86 -27.63 -7.30
CA VAL A 83 1.29 -28.28 -8.47
C VAL A 83 2.18 -27.91 -9.66
N TYR A 84 2.93 -28.87 -10.20
CA TYR A 84 3.94 -28.62 -11.25
C TYR A 84 3.41 -27.91 -12.50
N ASP A 85 2.11 -28.03 -12.78
CA ASP A 85 1.45 -27.38 -13.93
C ASP A 85 0.92 -25.97 -13.64
N ARG A 86 1.14 -25.42 -12.44
CA ARG A 86 0.65 -24.10 -12.05
C ARG A 86 1.73 -23.27 -11.36
N PRO A 87 1.72 -21.94 -11.53
CA PRO A 87 2.66 -21.09 -10.85
C PRO A 87 2.32 -21.09 -9.35
N THR A 88 3.34 -21.15 -8.50
CA THR A 88 3.19 -20.99 -7.06
C THR A 88 2.53 -19.65 -6.75
N ILE A 89 1.53 -19.65 -5.86
CA ILE A 89 0.89 -18.42 -5.38
C ILE A 89 1.97 -17.54 -4.76
N GLU A 90 2.15 -16.33 -5.28
CA GLU A 90 3.10 -15.38 -4.70
C GLU A 90 2.57 -14.85 -3.36
N GLU A 91 3.18 -15.33 -2.28
CA GLU A 91 2.93 -14.80 -0.94
C GLU A 91 3.12 -13.28 -0.93
N GLY A 92 2.17 -12.57 -0.30
CA GLY A 92 2.23 -11.13 -0.13
C GLY A 92 1.57 -10.30 -1.23
N ILE A 93 1.08 -10.86 -2.34
CA ILE A 93 0.33 -10.09 -3.34
C ILE A 93 -1.17 -10.23 -3.12
N ALA A 94 -1.80 -9.24 -2.49
CA ALA A 94 -3.26 -9.19 -2.40
C ALA A 94 -3.85 -8.71 -3.73
N ALA A 95 -5.00 -9.26 -4.10
CA ALA A 95 -5.72 -8.83 -5.29
C ALA A 95 -7.14 -8.41 -4.93
N TYR A 96 -7.61 -7.34 -5.54
CA TYR A 96 -8.91 -6.76 -5.29
C TYR A 96 -9.66 -6.62 -6.60
N LEU A 97 -10.95 -6.89 -6.54
CA LEU A 97 -11.86 -6.66 -7.64
C LEU A 97 -12.90 -5.66 -7.18
N ALA A 98 -12.79 -4.44 -7.70
CA ALA A 98 -13.68 -3.36 -7.34
C ALA A 98 -15.10 -3.57 -7.90
N PRO A 99 -16.12 -2.95 -7.28
CA PRO A 99 -17.44 -2.88 -7.88
C PRO A 99 -17.39 -2.27 -9.28
N ASP A 100 -18.12 -2.86 -10.22
CA ASP A 100 -18.15 -2.44 -11.62
C ASP A 100 -19.58 -2.42 -12.17
N SER A 101 -19.73 -2.29 -13.50
CA SER A 101 -21.04 -2.24 -14.13
C SER A 101 -21.85 -3.54 -14.01
N THR A 102 -21.19 -4.68 -13.80
CA THR A 102 -21.83 -6.00 -13.65
C THR A 102 -22.23 -6.30 -12.22
N ASP A 103 -21.46 -5.82 -11.25
CA ASP A 103 -21.78 -5.87 -9.83
C ASP A 103 -21.34 -4.58 -9.15
N ARG A 104 -22.30 -3.68 -8.91
CA ARG A 104 -22.06 -2.36 -8.29
C ARG A 104 -21.99 -2.43 -6.77
N THR A 105 -22.26 -3.59 -6.18
CA THR A 105 -22.50 -3.74 -4.74
C THR A 105 -21.49 -4.64 -4.06
N THR A 106 -20.58 -5.28 -4.80
CA THR A 106 -19.61 -6.21 -4.21
C THR A 106 -18.19 -5.80 -4.54
N CYS A 107 -17.34 -5.72 -3.50
CA CYS A 107 -15.88 -5.69 -3.65
C CYS A 107 -15.32 -7.02 -3.17
N ILE A 108 -14.41 -7.62 -3.95
CA ILE A 108 -13.78 -8.90 -3.59
C ILE A 108 -12.32 -8.65 -3.23
N ALA A 109 -11.87 -9.18 -2.10
CA ALA A 109 -10.48 -9.15 -1.66
C ALA A 109 -9.94 -10.59 -1.58
N VAL A 110 -8.91 -10.89 -2.37
CA VAL A 110 -8.19 -12.16 -2.35
C VAL A 110 -6.89 -11.98 -1.57
N LEU A 111 -6.78 -12.71 -0.46
CA LEU A 111 -5.70 -12.59 0.51
C LEU A 111 -4.89 -13.89 0.54
N PRO A 112 -3.69 -13.93 -0.07
CA PRO A 112 -2.81 -15.09 0.04
C PRO A 112 -2.25 -15.20 1.45
N ALA A 113 -2.61 -16.27 2.15
CA ALA A 113 -2.04 -16.68 3.41
C ALA A 113 -0.80 -17.54 3.14
N GLY A 114 0.39 -16.99 3.40
CA GLY A 114 1.63 -17.75 3.28
C GLY A 114 1.70 -18.94 4.24
N ASN A 115 2.78 -19.73 4.16
CA ASN A 115 2.96 -20.95 4.95
C ASN A 115 2.81 -20.74 6.46
N TYR A 116 3.27 -19.60 6.98
CA TYR A 116 3.09 -19.23 8.39
C TYR A 116 1.61 -19.06 8.75
N TRP A 117 0.91 -18.16 8.05
CA TRP A 117 -0.50 -17.86 8.31
C TRP A 117 -1.42 -19.05 8.04
N THR A 118 -1.11 -19.86 7.03
CA THR A 118 -1.86 -21.09 6.75
C THR A 118 -1.79 -22.07 7.92
N ARG A 119 -0.61 -22.26 8.52
CA ARG A 119 -0.47 -23.10 9.73
C ARG A 119 -1.24 -22.52 10.91
N VAL A 120 -1.15 -21.20 11.11
CA VAL A 120 -1.86 -20.48 12.19
C VAL A 120 -3.38 -20.66 12.05
N PHE A 121 -3.93 -20.40 10.86
CA PHE A 121 -5.36 -20.52 10.60
C PHE A 121 -5.86 -21.95 10.74
N ARG A 122 -5.03 -22.96 10.41
CA ARG A 122 -5.33 -24.38 10.64
C ARG A 122 -5.15 -24.84 12.09
N GLY A 123 -4.84 -23.94 13.02
CA GLY A 123 -4.77 -24.25 14.45
C GLY A 123 -3.42 -24.85 14.90
N ALA A 124 -2.37 -24.80 14.07
CA ALA A 124 -1.05 -25.21 14.50
C ALA A 124 -0.53 -24.24 15.59
N ARG A 125 0.01 -24.79 16.68
CA ARG A 125 0.72 -24.01 17.70
C ARG A 125 2.10 -23.63 17.17
N VAL A 126 2.17 -22.60 16.33
CA VAL A 126 3.43 -22.15 15.71
C VAL A 126 4.36 -21.43 16.73
N SER A 127 3.83 -21.02 17.90
CA SER A 127 4.60 -20.62 19.09
C SER A 127 3.69 -20.68 20.35
N ALA A 128 4.28 -20.58 21.55
CA ALA A 128 3.54 -20.55 22.83
C ALA A 128 2.65 -19.30 23.01
N GLN A 129 2.85 -18.26 22.19
CA GLN A 129 2.00 -17.08 22.10
C GLN A 129 1.70 -16.80 20.63
N LEU A 130 0.59 -17.34 20.14
CA LEU A 130 -0.06 -16.80 18.94
C LEU A 130 -0.98 -15.67 19.41
N PRO A 131 -0.60 -14.38 19.28
CA PRO A 131 -1.57 -13.33 19.49
C PRO A 131 -2.55 -13.42 18.33
N PHE A 132 -3.76 -13.89 18.60
CA PHE A 132 -4.92 -13.75 17.71
C PHE A 132 -5.00 -12.31 17.15
N ASP A 133 -4.56 -11.32 17.92
CA ASP A 133 -4.39 -9.93 17.50
C ASP A 133 -3.52 -9.76 16.24
N ALA A 134 -2.43 -10.51 16.07
CA ALA A 134 -1.62 -10.44 14.86
C ALA A 134 -2.38 -10.96 13.62
N ALA A 135 -3.23 -11.98 13.81
CA ALA A 135 -4.12 -12.46 12.75
C ALA A 135 -5.15 -11.38 12.38
N VAL A 136 -5.76 -10.75 13.39
CA VAL A 136 -6.67 -9.62 13.22
C VAL A 136 -5.99 -8.48 12.45
N GLN A 137 -4.80 -8.04 12.87
CA GLN A 137 -4.08 -6.95 12.19
C GLN A 137 -3.71 -7.28 10.75
N THR A 138 -3.30 -8.52 10.48
CA THR A 138 -2.94 -8.98 9.13
C THR A 138 -4.14 -8.94 8.18
N LEU A 139 -5.29 -9.42 8.67
CA LEU A 139 -6.55 -9.44 7.94
C LEU A 139 -7.15 -8.04 7.79
N LYS A 140 -7.07 -7.21 8.84
CA LYS A 140 -7.46 -5.79 8.84
C LYS A 140 -6.73 -5.01 7.75
N ALA A 141 -5.41 -5.13 7.69
CA ALA A 141 -4.61 -4.52 6.63
C ALA A 141 -4.83 -5.18 5.26
N GLY A 142 -5.37 -6.41 5.22
CA GLY A 142 -5.70 -7.14 4.00
C GLY A 142 -7.00 -6.67 3.34
N LEU A 143 -7.93 -6.06 4.09
CA LEU A 143 -9.17 -5.55 3.50
C LEU A 143 -8.94 -4.42 2.49
N GLY A 144 -7.87 -3.64 2.66
CA GLY A 144 -7.35 -2.69 1.68
C GLY A 144 -8.40 -1.82 0.99
N PRO A 145 -8.38 -1.69 -0.35
CA PRO A 145 -9.37 -0.96 -1.13
C PRO A 145 -10.83 -1.30 -0.80
N CYS A 146 -11.14 -2.57 -0.53
CA CYS A 146 -12.53 -2.99 -0.28
C CYS A 146 -13.09 -2.40 1.03
N ALA A 147 -12.25 -2.13 2.02
CA ALA A 147 -12.70 -1.42 3.22
C ALA A 147 -13.08 0.05 2.92
N PHE A 148 -12.36 0.73 2.02
CA PHE A 148 -12.75 2.08 1.57
C PHE A 148 -14.09 2.05 0.81
N TYR A 149 -14.29 1.06 -0.07
CA TYR A 149 -15.56 0.87 -0.77
C TYR A 149 -16.71 0.58 0.21
N ALA A 150 -16.50 -0.25 1.22
CA ALA A 150 -17.48 -0.54 2.24
C ALA A 150 -17.86 0.71 3.04
N ALA A 151 -16.85 1.49 3.45
CA ALA A 151 -17.04 2.67 4.27
C ALA A 151 -17.69 3.85 3.52
N TYR A 152 -17.27 4.10 2.29
CA TYR A 152 -17.58 5.35 1.56
C TYR A 152 -18.28 5.15 0.21
N GLY A 153 -18.48 3.90 -0.23
CA GLY A 153 -19.10 3.58 -1.52
C GLY A 153 -18.13 3.71 -2.70
N THR A 154 -18.68 3.87 -3.90
CA THR A 154 -17.89 3.98 -5.13
C THR A 154 -17.25 5.37 -5.27
N PRO A 155 -15.93 5.48 -5.51
CA PRO A 155 -15.29 6.76 -5.73
C PRO A 155 -15.74 7.42 -7.04
N GLY A 156 -15.70 8.74 -7.07
CA GLY A 156 -15.93 9.54 -8.27
C GLY A 156 -14.92 9.20 -9.36
N LYS A 157 -15.28 9.46 -10.63
CA LYS A 157 -14.49 9.04 -11.80
C LYS A 157 -13.03 9.53 -11.75
N SER A 158 -12.80 10.74 -11.24
CA SER A 158 -11.48 11.36 -11.12
C SER A 158 -10.64 10.70 -10.03
N VAL A 159 -11.23 10.51 -8.83
CA VAL A 159 -10.58 9.82 -7.70
C VAL A 159 -10.24 8.38 -8.04
N ARG A 160 -11.19 7.65 -8.67
CA ARG A 160 -10.98 6.27 -9.10
C ARG A 160 -9.82 6.14 -10.09
N ARG A 161 -9.77 6.99 -11.13
CA ARG A 161 -8.69 6.98 -12.13
C ARG A 161 -7.33 7.21 -11.48
N TRP A 162 -7.24 8.20 -10.60
CA TRP A 162 -6.03 8.49 -9.85
C TRP A 162 -5.58 7.32 -8.98
N LEU A 163 -6.48 6.69 -8.21
CA LEU A 163 -6.13 5.52 -7.40
C LEU A 163 -5.67 4.34 -8.24
N VAL A 164 -6.31 4.07 -9.37
CA VAL A 164 -5.89 3.02 -10.31
C VAL A 164 -4.51 3.33 -10.90
N ALA A 165 -4.27 4.57 -11.35
CA ALA A 165 -2.97 4.99 -11.90
C ALA A 165 -1.83 4.83 -10.89
N ARG A 166 -2.15 5.01 -9.60
CA ARG A 166 -1.22 4.84 -8.48
C ARG A 166 -1.13 3.41 -7.93
N GLY A 167 -1.89 2.46 -8.48
CA GLY A 167 -1.95 1.10 -7.93
C GLY A 167 -2.46 1.06 -6.48
N TRP A 168 -3.32 2.01 -6.10
CA TRP A 168 -3.95 2.15 -4.78
C TRP A 168 -2.96 2.36 -3.62
N ASP A 169 -1.75 2.82 -3.89
CA ASP A 169 -0.70 3.00 -2.89
C ASP A 169 -1.06 3.97 -1.73
N LEU A 170 -2.04 4.85 -1.92
CA LEU A 170 -2.53 5.78 -0.88
C LEU A 170 -3.75 5.27 -0.08
N ALA A 171 -4.32 4.12 -0.45
CA ALA A 171 -5.53 3.53 0.14
C ALA A 171 -5.39 2.01 0.37
N MET A 172 -4.22 1.57 0.82
CA MET A 172 -3.99 0.15 1.10
C MET A 172 -4.32 -0.25 2.54
N THR A 173 -4.38 0.70 3.48
CA THR A 173 -4.79 0.43 4.86
C THR A 173 -5.92 1.36 5.25
N PHE A 174 -7.03 0.79 5.70
CA PHE A 174 -8.24 1.52 6.11
C PHE A 174 -8.30 1.73 7.64
N ASP A 175 -7.16 1.90 8.32
CA ASP A 175 -7.15 2.03 9.79
C ASP A 175 -7.24 3.50 10.22
N VAL A 176 -8.46 4.04 10.17
CA VAL A 176 -8.74 5.46 10.44
C VAL A 176 -8.39 5.80 11.89
N GLY A 177 -7.43 6.70 12.09
CA GLY A 177 -7.02 7.19 13.41
C GLY A 177 -6.04 6.29 14.18
N ALA A 178 -5.48 5.25 13.55
CA ALA A 178 -4.48 4.42 14.21
C ALA A 178 -3.19 5.21 14.51
N PRO A 179 -2.65 5.21 15.73
CA PRO A 179 -1.47 6.00 16.05
C PRO A 179 -0.18 5.43 15.41
N GLY A 180 0.73 6.32 15.04
CA GLY A 180 2.15 5.99 14.80
C GLY A 180 2.51 5.35 13.45
N ARG A 181 3.79 4.98 13.33
CA ARG A 181 4.37 4.31 12.14
C ARG A 181 3.90 2.86 12.11
N GLN A 182 3.63 2.31 10.92
CA GLN A 182 3.39 0.86 10.81
C GLN A 182 4.71 0.11 11.05
N ALA A 183 4.63 -1.06 11.69
CA ALA A 183 5.78 -1.88 12.12
C ALA A 183 6.73 -2.30 10.99
N ASN A 184 6.38 -2.07 9.72
CA ASN A 184 7.17 -2.41 8.52
C ASN A 184 7.24 -1.25 7.50
N SER A 185 7.29 0.02 7.94
CA SER A 185 7.53 1.14 7.01
C SER A 185 8.93 1.01 6.39
N SER A 186 9.07 1.29 5.08
CA SER A 186 10.34 1.28 4.35
C SER A 186 11.42 2.20 4.97
N ILE A 187 10.99 3.19 5.76
CA ILE A 187 11.86 4.16 6.44
C ILE A 187 12.18 3.74 7.87
N GLY A 188 11.78 2.54 8.33
CA GLY A 188 12.42 1.93 9.49
C GLY A 188 13.95 1.85 9.32
N MET A 189 14.42 1.73 8.08
CA MET A 189 15.85 1.81 7.70
C MET A 189 16.34 3.22 7.37
N ALA A 190 15.45 4.18 7.12
CA ALA A 190 15.80 5.59 6.93
C ALA A 190 15.64 6.39 8.23
N GLU A 191 16.07 5.81 9.35
CA GLU A 191 16.44 6.58 10.52
C GLU A 191 17.91 6.99 10.38
N ALA A 192 18.22 8.26 10.67
CA ALA A 192 19.57 8.83 10.50
C ALA A 192 20.68 8.10 11.28
N ARG A 193 20.33 7.16 12.17
CA ARG A 193 21.27 6.32 12.92
C ARG A 193 21.83 5.14 12.11
N TYR A 194 21.22 4.75 10.99
CA TYR A 194 21.69 3.64 10.17
C TYR A 194 22.61 4.12 9.05
N TYR A 195 23.69 3.39 8.80
CA TYR A 195 24.70 3.76 7.78
C TYR A 195 24.10 3.82 6.36
N SER A 196 23.08 3.02 6.09
CA SER A 196 22.36 2.96 4.81
C SER A 196 21.28 4.03 4.64
N TYR A 197 21.19 4.99 5.57
CA TYR A 197 20.19 6.08 5.54
C TYR A 197 20.17 6.82 4.20
N TRP A 198 21.35 7.21 3.70
CA TRP A 198 21.45 7.94 2.44
C TRP A 198 21.23 7.04 1.22
N GLU A 199 21.62 5.77 1.28
CA GLU A 199 21.33 4.80 0.20
C GLU A 199 19.82 4.63 0.01
N ALA A 200 19.08 4.52 1.12
CA ALA A 200 17.62 4.47 1.11
C ALA A 200 17.03 5.75 0.50
N ILE A 201 17.48 6.94 0.92
CA ILE A 201 17.00 8.22 0.36
C ILE A 201 17.32 8.34 -1.14
N TYR A 202 18.52 7.97 -1.58
CA TYR A 202 18.90 8.07 -2.99
C TYR A 202 18.17 7.06 -3.89
N SER A 203 17.60 6.00 -3.32
CA SER A 203 16.72 5.07 -4.05
C SER A 203 15.30 5.61 -4.28
N LEU A 204 14.92 6.72 -3.64
CA LEU A 204 13.59 7.30 -3.76
C LEU A 204 13.46 8.22 -4.98
N PRO A 205 12.27 8.33 -5.59
CA PRO A 205 12.02 9.29 -6.65
C PRO A 205 12.24 10.74 -6.19
N PRO A 206 12.62 11.68 -7.09
CA PRO A 206 12.88 13.07 -6.72
C PRO A 206 11.71 13.77 -6.02
N THR A 207 10.46 13.44 -6.36
CA THR A 207 9.26 13.97 -5.72
C THR A 207 9.12 13.51 -4.27
N ALA A 208 9.43 12.24 -3.99
CA ALA A 208 9.46 11.70 -2.63
C ALA A 208 10.55 12.38 -1.80
N VAL A 209 11.76 12.53 -2.35
CA VAL A 209 12.87 13.25 -1.70
C VAL A 209 12.50 14.70 -1.39
N ALA A 210 11.86 15.40 -2.34
CA ALA A 210 11.37 16.76 -2.13
C ALA A 210 10.29 16.83 -1.03
N CYS A 211 9.41 15.84 -0.94
CA CYS A 211 8.40 15.79 0.12
C CYS A 211 9.01 15.52 1.51
N ILE A 212 9.95 14.57 1.62
CA ILE A 212 10.70 14.31 2.85
C ILE A 212 11.47 15.58 3.27
N ALA A 213 11.92 16.40 2.32
CA ALA A 213 12.51 17.71 2.60
C ALA A 213 11.49 18.81 2.99
N SER A 214 10.23 18.43 3.26
CA SER A 214 9.13 19.33 3.61
C SER A 214 8.88 20.44 2.58
N ARG A 215 9.10 20.17 1.28
CA ARG A 215 8.76 21.10 0.19
C ARG A 215 7.30 20.86 -0.25
N PRO A 216 6.37 21.82 -0.07
CA PRO A 216 4.96 21.62 -0.39
C PRO A 216 4.71 21.18 -1.84
N GLU A 217 5.42 21.76 -2.81
CA GLU A 217 5.31 21.35 -4.22
C GLU A 217 5.75 19.91 -4.47
N GLY A 218 6.81 19.45 -3.79
CA GLY A 218 7.27 18.07 -3.86
C GLY A 218 6.23 17.10 -3.30
N CYS A 219 5.65 17.44 -2.14
CA CYS A 219 4.57 16.66 -1.54
C CYS A 219 3.29 16.63 -2.39
N ARG A 220 2.90 17.78 -2.96
CA ARG A 220 1.78 17.88 -3.89
C ARG A 220 2.02 16.94 -5.09
N ALA A 221 3.18 17.01 -5.72
CA ALA A 221 3.53 16.13 -6.84
C ALA A 221 3.55 14.65 -6.44
N ALA A 222 4.06 14.33 -5.25
CA ALA A 222 4.10 12.97 -4.73
C ALA A 222 2.69 12.37 -4.51
N VAL A 223 1.72 13.16 -4.03
CA VAL A 223 0.32 12.74 -3.87
C VAL A 223 -0.40 12.64 -5.23
N LEU A 224 -0.19 13.61 -6.10
CA LEU A 224 -0.92 13.72 -7.36
C LEU A 224 -0.32 12.92 -8.51
N ALA A 225 0.74 12.13 -8.30
CA ALA A 225 1.29 11.30 -9.36
C ALA A 225 0.18 10.43 -9.99
N GLY A 226 0.07 10.46 -11.32
CA GLY A 226 -0.97 9.76 -12.08
C GLY A 226 -2.36 10.43 -12.09
N ALA A 227 -2.57 11.58 -11.44
CA ALA A 227 -3.87 12.26 -11.39
C ALA A 227 -4.27 12.94 -12.72
N SER A 228 -3.29 13.29 -13.56
CA SER A 228 -3.48 13.92 -14.87
C SER A 228 -3.50 12.93 -16.04
N ASP A 229 -3.24 11.65 -15.79
CA ASP A 229 -3.13 10.66 -16.86
C ASP A 229 -4.52 10.23 -17.32
N ASP A 230 -4.81 10.41 -18.63
CA ASP A 230 -6.00 9.87 -19.30
C ASP A 230 -5.89 8.35 -19.51
N ARG A 231 -5.46 7.62 -18.48
CA ARG A 231 -5.50 6.16 -18.50
C ARG A 231 -6.95 5.69 -18.37
N ALA A 232 -7.37 4.87 -19.33
CA ALA A 232 -8.59 4.10 -19.18
C ALA A 232 -8.47 3.21 -17.93
N ILE A 233 -9.53 3.18 -17.12
CA ILE A 233 -9.63 2.20 -16.04
C ILE A 233 -9.82 0.84 -16.73
N PRO A 234 -8.91 -0.13 -16.53
CA PRO A 234 -9.08 -1.45 -17.10
C PRO A 234 -10.39 -2.06 -16.62
N PHE A 235 -11.06 -2.76 -17.53
CA PHE A 235 -12.29 -3.48 -17.23
C PHE A 235 -12.05 -4.99 -17.43
N PRO A 236 -12.31 -5.84 -16.41
CA PRO A 236 -12.69 -5.51 -15.03
C PRO A 236 -11.58 -4.77 -14.25
N ASP A 237 -11.97 -3.98 -13.25
CA ASP A 237 -11.04 -3.19 -12.43
C ASP A 237 -10.41 -4.08 -11.35
N ILE A 238 -9.33 -4.74 -11.76
CA ILE A 238 -8.51 -5.61 -10.91
C ILE A 238 -7.30 -4.84 -10.42
N VAL A 239 -7.19 -4.72 -9.10
CA VAL A 239 -6.07 -4.07 -8.43
C VAL A 239 -5.20 -5.13 -7.78
N ARG A 240 -3.91 -5.16 -8.12
CA ARG A 240 -2.93 -6.04 -7.47
C ARG A 240 -1.97 -5.23 -6.65
N ILE A 241 -1.85 -5.60 -5.38
CA ILE A 241 -1.07 -4.86 -4.41
C ILE A 241 -0.01 -5.80 -3.85
N ASP A 242 1.25 -5.61 -4.27
CA ASP A 242 2.38 -6.39 -3.74
C ASP A 242 2.74 -5.90 -2.34
N ARG A 243 2.21 -6.51 -1.28
CA ARG A 243 2.39 -6.09 0.12
C ARG A 243 3.82 -6.26 0.64
N ARG A 244 4.76 -6.74 -0.18
CA ARG A 244 6.19 -6.79 0.15
C ARG A 244 6.78 -5.38 0.07
N TRP A 245 6.91 -4.74 1.23
CA TRP A 245 7.33 -3.36 1.36
C TRP A 245 8.69 -3.04 0.70
N TRP A 246 9.61 -4.01 0.63
CA TRP A 246 10.96 -3.84 0.07
C TRP A 246 11.03 -3.82 -1.47
N ARG A 247 9.97 -4.23 -2.17
CA ARG A 247 9.90 -4.20 -3.65
C ARG A 247 9.27 -2.93 -4.20
N ARG A 248 8.89 -1.97 -3.35
CA ARG A 248 8.23 -0.73 -3.77
C ARG A 248 9.14 0.46 -3.56
N SER A 249 9.10 1.38 -4.52
CA SER A 249 9.63 2.73 -4.36
C SER A 249 8.49 3.62 -3.87
N PRO A 250 8.38 3.90 -2.55
CA PRO A 250 7.31 4.73 -2.02
C PRO A 250 7.45 6.17 -2.52
N LEU A 251 6.33 6.80 -2.86
CA LEU A 251 6.28 8.24 -3.14
C LEU A 251 6.11 9.07 -1.86
N LEU A 252 5.55 8.46 -0.82
CA LEU A 252 5.36 9.03 0.51
C LEU A 252 5.76 8.00 1.58
N VAL A 253 6.35 8.48 2.67
CA VAL A 253 6.59 7.68 3.87
C VAL A 253 5.25 7.26 4.45
N ASP A 254 5.08 5.95 4.65
CA ASP A 254 3.81 5.40 5.12
C ASP A 254 2.59 5.79 4.23
N GLY A 255 2.81 6.01 2.94
CA GLY A 255 1.75 6.39 1.98
C GLY A 255 0.51 5.47 2.01
N GLN A 256 0.66 4.19 2.37
CA GLN A 256 -0.42 3.22 2.46
C GLN A 256 -1.63 3.62 3.32
N ARG A 257 -1.42 4.49 4.31
CA ARG A 257 -2.45 4.99 5.24
C ARG A 257 -2.90 6.43 4.93
N PHE A 258 -2.32 7.08 3.92
CA PHE A 258 -2.58 8.49 3.60
C PHE A 258 -4.06 8.84 3.57
N LEU A 259 -4.89 8.09 2.81
CA LEU A 259 -6.32 8.38 2.74
C LEU A 259 -7.10 8.02 4.00
N ALA A 260 -6.62 7.08 4.82
CA ALA A 260 -7.22 6.82 6.13
C ALA A 260 -6.96 7.99 7.09
N ASP A 261 -5.78 8.61 7.00
CA ASP A 261 -5.42 9.79 7.80
C ASP A 261 -6.15 11.04 7.34
N VAL A 262 -6.29 11.23 6.02
CA VAL A 262 -7.15 12.29 5.48
C VAL A 262 -8.58 12.10 6.00
N ALA A 263 -9.13 10.87 5.96
CA ALA A 263 -10.47 10.59 6.46
C ALA A 263 -10.63 10.86 7.95
N HIS A 264 -9.60 10.58 8.75
CA HIS A 264 -9.58 10.89 10.17
C HIS A 264 -9.59 12.40 10.42
N GLU A 265 -8.72 13.14 9.74
CA GLU A 265 -8.53 14.59 9.90
C GLU A 265 -9.78 15.38 9.48
N VAL A 266 -10.33 15.08 8.30
CA VAL A 266 -11.43 15.89 7.74
C VAL A 266 -12.81 15.43 8.22
N GLY A 267 -12.88 14.24 8.82
CA GLY A 267 -14.11 13.57 9.19
C GLY A 267 -14.86 12.94 8.02
N ARG A 268 -15.81 12.06 8.34
CA ARG A 268 -16.54 11.22 7.38
C ARG A 268 -17.22 12.02 6.26
N ASP A 269 -17.96 13.07 6.59
CA ASP A 269 -18.79 13.79 5.60
C ASP A 269 -17.94 14.50 4.55
N ARG A 270 -16.87 15.18 4.97
CA ARG A 270 -15.94 15.84 4.03
C ARG A 270 -15.16 14.81 3.22
N PHE A 271 -14.76 13.70 3.85
CA PHE A 271 -14.07 12.64 3.12
C PHE A 271 -14.97 12.03 2.05
N VAL A 272 -16.25 11.75 2.35
CA VAL A 272 -17.22 11.27 1.35
C VAL A 272 -17.42 12.28 0.23
N SER A 273 -17.48 13.58 0.55
CA SER A 273 -17.56 14.64 -0.47
C SER A 273 -16.34 14.67 -1.38
N PHE A 274 -15.13 14.44 -0.86
CA PHE A 274 -13.92 14.28 -1.67
C PHE A 274 -13.99 12.98 -2.49
N TRP A 275 -14.28 11.85 -1.84
CA TRP A 275 -14.27 10.51 -2.40
C TRP A 275 -15.17 10.38 -3.62
N THR A 276 -16.35 11.01 -3.56
CA THR A 276 -17.37 10.98 -4.62
C THR A 276 -17.26 12.15 -5.60
N SER A 277 -16.28 13.05 -5.43
CA SER A 277 -16.14 14.26 -6.24
C SER A 277 -15.82 13.96 -7.71
N ALA A 278 -16.40 14.78 -8.59
CA ALA A 278 -16.05 14.84 -10.00
C ALA A 278 -14.89 15.81 -10.29
N LEU A 279 -14.55 16.69 -9.33
CA LEU A 279 -13.47 17.66 -9.49
C LEU A 279 -12.10 16.97 -9.65
N PRO A 280 -11.08 17.69 -10.18
CA PRO A 280 -9.71 17.23 -10.13
C PRO A 280 -9.29 16.88 -8.69
N VAL A 281 -8.50 15.82 -8.53
CA VAL A 281 -8.13 15.24 -7.22
C VAL A 281 -7.50 16.28 -6.29
N ASP A 282 -6.40 16.91 -6.72
CA ASP A 282 -6.35 18.36 -6.83
C ASP A 282 -7.16 19.19 -5.82
N THR A 283 -8.08 19.89 -6.45
CA THR A 283 -9.13 20.71 -5.89
C THR A 283 -9.98 19.95 -4.87
N ALA A 284 -10.35 18.69 -5.14
CA ALA A 284 -11.22 17.93 -4.26
C ALA A 284 -10.59 17.67 -2.88
N LEU A 285 -9.32 17.28 -2.85
CA LEU A 285 -8.55 17.12 -1.61
C LEU A 285 -8.34 18.47 -0.92
N ALA A 286 -7.97 19.51 -1.66
CA ALA A 286 -7.76 20.83 -1.09
C ALA A 286 -9.03 21.39 -0.42
N VAL A 287 -10.21 21.15 -1.03
CA VAL A 287 -11.52 21.53 -0.47
C VAL A 287 -11.84 20.73 0.79
N ALA A 288 -11.63 19.40 0.79
CA ALA A 288 -11.91 18.57 1.96
C ALA A 288 -10.98 18.91 3.14
N LEU A 289 -9.69 19.12 2.87
CA LEU A 289 -8.67 19.49 3.83
C LEU A 289 -8.81 20.94 4.31
N LYS A 290 -9.45 21.81 3.52
CA LYS A 290 -9.47 23.27 3.70
C LYS A 290 -8.07 23.90 3.71
N ARG A 291 -7.14 23.31 2.96
CA ARG A 291 -5.75 23.75 2.83
C ARG A 291 -5.11 23.15 1.59
N PRO A 292 -4.04 23.74 1.04
CA PRO A 292 -3.32 23.16 -0.09
C PRO A 292 -2.82 21.75 0.23
N VAL A 293 -3.00 20.82 -0.71
CA VAL A 293 -2.61 19.40 -0.56
C VAL A 293 -1.15 19.27 -0.15
N GLY A 294 -0.26 19.99 -0.84
CA GLY A 294 1.17 19.95 -0.58
C GLY A 294 1.57 20.38 0.82
N GLU A 295 0.91 21.40 1.37
CA GLU A 295 1.18 21.87 2.73
C GLU A 295 0.72 20.84 3.77
N TRP A 296 -0.50 20.30 3.60
CA TRP A 296 -1.01 19.28 4.52
C TRP A 296 -0.15 18.03 4.52
N THR A 297 0.22 17.57 3.33
CA THR A 297 1.08 16.41 3.19
C THR A 297 2.45 16.66 3.79
N ALA A 298 3.04 17.85 3.61
CA ALA A 298 4.33 18.17 4.25
C ALA A 298 4.26 18.15 5.78
N ASP A 299 3.15 18.58 6.39
CA ASP A 299 2.95 18.50 7.83
C ASP A 299 2.71 17.06 8.29
N TRP A 300 1.90 16.30 7.54
CA TRP A 300 1.62 14.89 7.78
C TRP A 300 2.90 14.04 7.72
N GLU A 301 3.74 14.23 6.69
CA GLU A 301 4.99 13.49 6.50
C GLU A 301 5.96 13.66 7.69
N ARG A 302 5.95 14.84 8.33
CA ARG A 302 6.79 15.13 9.50
C ARG A 302 6.43 14.29 10.72
N GLY A 303 5.23 13.70 10.77
CA GLY A 303 4.84 12.74 11.78
C GLY A 303 5.61 11.41 11.69
N PHE A 304 6.17 11.09 10.52
CA PHE A 304 6.83 9.81 10.26
C PHE A 304 8.34 9.93 10.09
N VAL A 305 8.82 11.03 9.50
CA VAL A 305 10.24 11.27 9.22
C VAL A 305 10.66 12.70 9.55
N ARG A 306 11.88 12.87 10.08
CA ARG A 306 12.44 14.21 10.26
C ARG A 306 12.82 14.81 8.90
N PRO A 307 12.51 16.10 8.65
CA PRO A 307 12.85 16.71 7.37
C PRO A 307 14.34 16.66 7.06
N ILE A 308 14.68 16.27 5.84
CA ILE A 308 16.05 16.37 5.34
C ILE A 308 16.32 17.81 4.90
N ARG A 309 17.54 18.28 5.14
CA ARG A 309 17.97 19.61 4.69
C ARG A 309 18.47 19.50 3.25
N LEU A 310 17.60 19.82 2.29
CA LEU A 310 18.01 20.07 0.92
C LEU A 310 18.27 21.57 0.76
N GLY A 311 19.56 21.94 0.76
CA GLY A 311 20.04 23.28 0.46
C GLY A 311 20.72 23.34 -0.90
N PRO A 312 20.83 24.52 -1.52
CA PRO A 312 21.55 24.71 -2.78
C PRO A 312 23.06 24.54 -2.64
N ALA A 313 23.59 24.53 -1.41
CA ALA A 313 25.01 24.37 -1.12
C ALA A 313 25.28 23.00 -0.49
N PRO A 314 26.37 22.31 -0.91
CA PRO A 314 26.81 21.11 -0.21
C PRO A 314 27.14 21.46 1.25
N PRO A 315 26.96 20.52 2.19
CA PRO A 315 27.37 20.75 3.57
C PRO A 315 28.87 21.11 3.58
N LEU A 316 29.24 22.17 4.31
CA LEU A 316 30.61 22.72 4.32
C LEU A 316 31.67 21.65 4.62
N GLY A 317 31.33 20.65 5.45
CA GLY A 317 32.21 19.51 5.73
C GLY A 317 32.51 18.65 4.50
N ALA A 318 31.52 18.38 3.64
CA ALA A 318 31.74 17.63 2.40
C ALA A 318 32.58 18.44 1.40
N ALA A 319 32.35 19.74 1.32
CA ALA A 319 33.19 20.63 0.49
C ALA A 319 34.64 20.66 1.00
N ALA A 320 34.85 20.75 2.32
CA ALA A 320 36.18 20.72 2.94
C ALA A 320 36.89 19.38 2.67
N ILE A 321 36.19 18.26 2.77
CA ILE A 321 36.73 16.93 2.45
C ILE A 321 37.10 16.83 0.98
N ALA A 322 36.23 17.28 0.06
CA ALA A 322 36.52 17.26 -1.37
C ALA A 322 37.76 18.11 -1.71
N VAL A 323 37.88 19.29 -1.09
CA VAL A 323 39.07 20.15 -1.23
C VAL A 323 40.31 19.46 -0.66
N ALA A 324 40.22 18.82 0.51
CA ALA A 324 41.34 18.09 1.10
C ALA A 324 41.80 16.92 0.22
N ILE A 325 40.86 16.17 -0.36
CA ILE A 325 41.15 15.09 -1.33
C ILE A 325 41.83 15.67 -2.57
N ALA A 326 41.33 16.77 -3.12
CA ALA A 326 41.94 17.42 -4.27
C ALA A 326 43.38 17.88 -3.99
N ILE A 327 43.62 18.49 -2.83
CA ILE A 327 44.97 18.89 -2.39
C ILE A 327 45.89 17.66 -2.24
N LEU A 328 45.39 16.58 -1.63
CA LEU A 328 46.16 15.34 -1.47
C LEU A 328 46.55 14.73 -2.81
N VAL A 329 45.60 14.66 -3.76
CA VAL A 329 45.86 14.17 -5.12
C VAL A 329 46.91 15.03 -5.82
N LEU A 330 46.79 16.36 -5.74
CA LEU A 330 47.77 17.27 -6.33
C LEU A 330 49.16 17.09 -5.71
N ALA A 331 49.25 16.93 -4.38
CA ALA A 331 50.50 16.70 -3.68
C ALA A 331 51.16 15.37 -4.09
N VAL A 332 50.38 14.29 -4.23
CA VAL A 332 50.86 12.98 -4.68
C VAL A 332 51.35 13.05 -6.13
N VAL A 333 50.62 13.72 -7.02
CA VAL A 333 51.02 13.90 -8.42
C VAL A 333 52.31 14.73 -8.51
N ALA A 334 52.41 15.83 -7.75
CA ALA A 334 53.61 16.66 -7.72
C ALA A 334 54.85 15.89 -7.18
N ALA A 335 54.68 15.11 -6.12
CA ALA A 335 55.76 14.29 -5.54
C ALA A 335 56.20 13.14 -6.46
N THR A 336 55.28 12.56 -7.23
CA THR A 336 55.61 11.50 -8.20
C THR A 336 56.26 12.07 -9.47
N ALA A 337 55.84 13.26 -9.91
CA ALA A 337 56.47 13.97 -11.01
C ALA A 337 57.90 14.41 -10.68
N SER A 338 58.13 14.98 -9.50
CA SER A 338 59.47 15.40 -9.06
C SER A 338 60.44 14.23 -8.92
N ARG A 339 59.98 13.07 -8.44
CA ARG A 339 60.79 11.84 -8.40
C ARG A 339 61.16 11.30 -9.78
N ARG A 340 60.39 11.59 -10.83
CA ARG A 340 60.71 11.16 -12.20
C ARG A 340 61.69 12.08 -12.93
N GLN A 341 61.81 13.34 -12.51
CA GLN A 341 62.78 14.28 -13.09
C GLN A 341 64.19 14.16 -12.49
N VAL A 342 64.33 13.48 -11.35
CA VAL A 342 65.63 13.27 -10.65
C VAL A 342 66.25 11.89 -11.01
N ARG A 343 65.84 11.30 -12.13
CA ARG A 343 66.42 10.08 -12.72
C ARG A 343 66.77 10.32 -14.18
#